data_AF-A0A2M7KNV9-F1
#
_entry.id   AF-A0A2M7KNV9-F1
#
_cell.length_a   1.000
_cell.length_b   1.000
_cell.length_c   1.000
_cell.angle_alpha   90.00
_cell.angle_beta   90.00
_cell.angle_gamma   90.00
#
_symmetry.space_group_name_H-M   'P 1'
#
loop_
_entity.id
_entity.type
_entity.pdbx_description
1 polymer ?
#
loop_
_entity_poly.entity_id
_entity_poly.type
_entity_poly.pdbx_seq_one_letter_code
_entity_poly.pdbx_strand_id
1 'polypeptide(L)'
;MRKVQEYLDDYVGEMTLPGAPTFDHRSRRWRVPVLARSSKAVFPVGEFLLDEHGEFLSTPDREQMSRLLDAQIERTAVLVLADKDEVEAKGLVAVVV
;
A
#
# COMPACT_ATOMS: atom_id res chain seq x y z
N MET A 1 -4.46 13.46 10.02
CA MET A 1 -3.44 12.89 9.12
C MET A 1 -2.05 12.87 9.73
N ARG A 2 -1.54 13.97 10.29
CA ARG A 2 -0.20 14.02 10.91
C ARG A 2 0.10 12.85 11.87
N LYS A 3 -0.81 12.56 12.79
CA LYS A 3 -0.72 11.42 13.72
C LYS A 3 -0.52 10.05 13.03
N VAL A 4 -1.18 9.83 11.89
CA VAL A 4 -1.03 8.58 11.11
C VAL A 4 0.32 8.55 10.41
N GLN A 5 0.74 9.69 9.85
CA GLN A 5 2.08 9.81 9.24
C GLN A 5 3.18 9.56 10.27
N GLU A 6 3.12 10.20 11.44
CA GLU A 6 4.08 10.02 12.55
C GLU A 6 4.17 8.55 12.96
N TYR A 7 3.03 7.86 13.11
CA TYR A 7 3.03 6.42 13.39
C TYR A 7 3.72 5.61 12.29
N LEU A 8 3.44 5.91 11.02
CA LEU A 8 4.05 5.20 9.90
C LEU A 8 5.57 5.40 9.87
N ASP A 9 6.03 6.63 10.10
CA ASP A 9 7.46 6.95 10.13
C ASP A 9 8.17 6.23 11.28
N ASP A 10 7.57 6.22 12.47
CA ASP A 10 8.17 5.64 13.69
C ASP A 10 8.18 4.09 13.68
N TYR A 11 7.14 3.45 13.14
CA TYR A 11 6.91 2.00 13.32
C TYR A 11 6.97 1.17 12.04
N VAL A 12 6.81 1.78 10.87
CA VAL A 12 6.71 1.06 9.60
C VAL A 12 7.87 1.40 8.68
N GLY A 13 8.05 2.68 8.40
CA GLY A 13 9.14 3.24 7.59
C GLY A 13 8.67 4.23 6.54
N GLU A 14 9.62 5.04 6.07
CA GLU A 14 9.42 6.21 5.20
C GLU A 14 8.84 5.89 3.81
N MET A 15 8.84 4.61 3.41
CA MET A 15 8.26 4.17 2.15
C MET A 15 6.72 4.03 2.19
N THR A 16 6.11 4.32 3.34
CA THR A 16 4.66 4.30 3.53
C THR A 16 4.10 5.70 3.74
N LEU A 17 2.86 5.91 3.31
CA LEU A 17 2.14 7.16 3.45
C LEU A 17 0.65 6.91 3.72
N PRO A 18 -0.03 7.78 4.47
CA PRO A 18 -1.47 7.72 4.61
C PRO A 18 -2.14 8.17 3.30
N GLY A 19 -3.14 7.40 2.88
CA GLY A 19 -4.06 7.78 1.82
C GLY A 19 -5.11 8.80 2.29
N ALA A 20 -6.03 9.15 1.39
CA ALA A 20 -7.11 10.07 1.72
C ALA A 20 -8.04 9.46 2.80
N PRO A 21 -8.26 10.15 3.93
CA PRO A 21 -9.19 9.69 4.95
C PRO A 21 -10.62 9.71 4.45
N THR A 22 -11.40 8.71 4.85
CA THR A 22 -12.84 8.65 4.61
C THR A 22 -13.58 8.46 5.93
N PHE A 23 -14.68 9.18 6.14
CA PHE A 23 -15.51 9.02 7.33
C PHE A 23 -16.70 8.12 7.03
N ASP A 24 -16.85 7.06 7.81
CA ASP A 24 -18.04 6.23 7.79
C ASP A 24 -19.05 6.71 8.84
N HIS A 25 -20.11 7.36 8.37
CA HIS A 25 -21.18 7.88 9.21
C HIS A 25 -21.93 6.79 9.98
N ARG A 26 -21.97 5.53 9.50
CA ARG A 26 -22.68 4.44 10.18
C ARG A 26 -21.91 3.95 11.40
N SER A 27 -20.61 3.76 11.24
CA SER A 27 -19.75 3.29 12.33
C SER A 27 -19.15 4.42 13.17
N ARG A 28 -19.30 5.69 12.75
CA ARG A 28 -18.67 6.89 13.33
C ARG A 28 -17.15 6.76 13.43
N ARG A 29 -16.53 6.28 12.35
CA ARG A 29 -15.08 6.00 12.29
C ARG A 29 -14.46 6.63 11.07
N TRP A 30 -13.22 7.09 11.23
CA TRP A 30 -12.34 7.42 10.11
C TRP A 30 -11.61 6.17 9.66
N ARG A 31 -11.55 5.99 8.34
CA ARG A 31 -10.77 4.95 7.67
C ARG A 31 -9.68 5.63 6.88
N VAL A 32 -8.44 5.23 7.11
CA VAL A 32 -7.26 5.84 6.49
C VAL A 32 -6.45 4.74 5.82
N PRO A 33 -6.49 4.61 4.50
CA PRO A 33 -5.67 3.64 3.79
C PRO A 33 -4.19 3.90 4.05
N VAL A 34 -3.39 2.85 4.12
CA VAL A 34 -1.93 2.93 4.08
C VAL A 34 -1.48 2.57 2.69
N LEU A 35 -0.70 3.46 2.09
CA LEU A 35 -0.11 3.25 0.78
C LEU A 35 1.38 3.00 0.96
N ALA A 36 1.92 1.99 0.29
CA ALA A 36 3.34 1.74 0.20
C ALA A 36 3.84 2.05 -1.21
N ARG A 37 4.95 2.79 -1.31
CA ARG A 37 5.62 3.05 -2.58
C ARG A 37 6.63 1.94 -2.83
N SER A 38 6.57 1.36 -4.03
CA SER A 38 7.58 0.44 -4.56
C SER A 38 8.29 1.08 -5.76
N SER A 39 9.27 0.38 -6.32
CA SER A 39 9.93 0.79 -7.57
C SER A 39 8.99 0.80 -8.79
N LYS A 40 7.85 0.10 -8.71
CA LYS A 40 6.93 -0.10 -9.83
C LYS A 40 5.65 0.74 -9.72
N ALA A 41 5.11 0.89 -8.52
CA ALA A 41 3.82 1.54 -8.28
C ALA A 41 3.62 1.91 -6.79
N VAL A 42 2.50 2.55 -6.51
CA VAL A 42 1.98 2.79 -5.15
C VAL A 42 0.83 1.83 -4.88
N PHE A 43 0.89 1.14 -3.74
CA PHE A 43 0.06 -0.01 -3.41
C PHE A 43 -0.69 0.20 -2.10
N PRO A 44 -2.01 -0.03 -2.02
CA PRO A 44 -2.72 -0.03 -0.75
C PRO A 44 -2.38 -1.31 0.03
N VAL A 45 -1.75 -1.17 1.19
CA VAL A 45 -1.21 -2.29 1.98
C VAL A 45 -1.88 -2.47 3.33
N GLY A 46 -2.68 -1.50 3.78
CA GLY A 46 -3.36 -1.57 5.07
C GLY A 46 -4.38 -0.45 5.24
N GLU A 47 -5.00 -0.40 6.43
CA GLU A 47 -5.96 0.63 6.81
C GLU A 47 -5.85 0.90 8.31
N PHE A 48 -5.78 2.17 8.70
CA PHE A 48 -6.04 2.59 10.07
C PHE A 48 -7.53 2.84 10.27
N LEU A 49 -8.02 2.44 11.44
CA LEU A 49 -9.32 2.85 11.93
C LEU A 49 -9.12 3.82 13.08
N LEU A 50 -9.75 4.98 12.98
CA LEU A 50 -9.80 5.95 14.06
C LEU A 50 -11.25 6.21 14.48
N ASP A 51 -11.46 6.56 15.74
CA ASP A 51 -12.74 7.06 16.20
C ASP A 51 -13.01 8.48 15.69
N GLU A 52 -14.18 9.05 15.99
CA GLU A 52 -14.56 10.39 15.56
C GLU A 52 -13.65 11.52 16.09
N HIS A 53 -12.88 11.25 17.15
CA HIS A 53 -11.92 12.19 17.73
C HIS A 53 -10.50 12.01 17.15
N GLY A 54 -10.27 11.00 16.30
CA GLY A 54 -8.97 10.70 15.71
C GLY A 54 -8.07 9.86 16.61
N GLU A 55 -8.64 9.12 17.56
CA GLU A 55 -7.92 8.12 18.35
C GLU A 55 -7.88 6.77 17.63
N PHE A 56 -6.74 6.08 17.72
CA PHE A 56 -6.54 4.82 17.03
C PHE A 56 -7.42 3.72 17.66
N LEU A 57 -8.32 3.18 16.85
CA LEU A 57 -9.10 1.98 17.20
C LEU A 57 -8.43 0.71 16.67
N SER A 58 -7.75 0.82 15.52
CA SER A 58 -6.99 -0.27 14.91
C SER A 58 -5.84 0.29 14.09
N THR A 59 -4.67 -0.32 14.23
CA THR A 59 -3.48 -0.05 13.41
C THR A 59 -3.18 -1.29 12.55
N PRO A 60 -2.72 -1.13 11.31
CA PRO A 60 -2.33 -2.26 10.48
C PRO A 60 -1.01 -2.86 10.98
N ASP A 61 -0.90 -4.18 10.92
CA ASP A 61 0.32 -4.89 11.27
C ASP A 61 1.37 -4.79 10.16
N ARG A 62 2.64 -4.55 10.53
CA ARG A 62 3.74 -4.37 9.59
C ARG A 62 3.98 -5.63 8.75
N GLU A 63 3.97 -6.80 9.37
CA GLU A 63 4.24 -8.06 8.67
C GLU A 63 3.12 -8.38 7.66
N GLN A 64 1.87 -8.12 8.06
CA GLN A 64 0.72 -8.23 7.16
C GLN A 64 0.83 -7.26 5.98
N MET A 65 1.20 -5.99 6.23
CA MET A 65 1.38 -5.00 5.16
C MET A 65 2.47 -5.41 4.17
N SER A 66 3.62 -5.92 4.64
CA SER A 66 4.68 -6.43 3.76
C SER A 66 4.20 -7.59 2.90
N ARG A 67 3.52 -8.58 3.49
CA ARG A 67 2.95 -9.72 2.74
C ARG A 67 1.96 -9.28 1.67
N LEU A 68 1.13 -8.27 1.96
CA LEU A 68 0.20 -7.69 1.01
C LEU A 68 0.92 -6.98 -0.14
N LEU A 69 1.98 -6.23 0.18
CA LEU A 69 2.80 -5.52 -0.81
C LEU A 69 3.45 -6.51 -1.78
N ASP A 70 4.11 -7.54 -1.26
CA ASP A 70 4.81 -8.56 -2.08
C ASP A 70 3.81 -9.25 -3.03
N ALA A 71 2.66 -9.67 -2.49
CA ALA A 71 1.61 -10.31 -3.29
C ALA A 71 1.03 -9.38 -4.36
N GLN A 72 0.98 -8.06 -4.11
CA GLN A 72 0.54 -7.08 -5.12
C GLN A 72 1.62 -6.85 -6.19
N ILE A 73 2.89 -6.78 -5.81
CA ILE A 73 4.02 -6.64 -6.74
C ILE A 73 4.10 -7.83 -7.68
N GLU A 74 3.93 -9.06 -7.17
CA GLU A 74 3.95 -10.29 -7.97
C GLU A 74 2.84 -10.33 -9.02
N ARG A 75 1.66 -9.80 -8.71
CA ARG A 75 0.50 -9.80 -9.61
C ARG A 75 0.44 -8.61 -10.56
N THR A 76 1.28 -7.60 -10.37
CA THR A 76 1.23 -6.37 -11.16
C THR A 76 1.99 -6.55 -12.46
N ALA A 77 1.25 -6.53 -13.57
CA ALA A 77 1.85 -6.41 -14.90
C ALA A 77 2.56 -5.06 -15.04
N VAL A 78 3.75 -5.06 -15.63
CA VAL A 78 4.53 -3.85 -15.89
C VAL A 78 4.80 -3.70 -17.37
N LEU A 79 4.71 -2.48 -17.88
CA LEU A 79 5.13 -2.16 -19.24
C LEU A 79 6.66 -2.13 -19.29
N VAL A 80 7.24 -2.89 -20.21
CA VAL A 80 8.68 -2.92 -20.45
C VAL A 80 8.93 -2.58 -21.92
N LEU A 81 9.85 -1.65 -22.17
CA LEU A 81 10.36 -1.36 -23.52
C LEU A 81 11.49 -2.33 -23.84
N ALA A 82 11.13 -3.53 -24.28
CA ALA A 82 12.05 -4.60 -24.64
C ALA A 82 11.34 -5.60 -25.57
N ASP A 83 12.09 -6.28 -26.42
CA ASP A 83 11.53 -7.35 -27.25
C ASP A 83 11.21 -8.59 -26.40
N LYS A 84 10.34 -9.47 -26.90
CA LYS A 84 9.85 -10.65 -26.16
C LYS A 84 11.00 -11.48 -25.55
N ASP A 85 12.03 -11.75 -26.35
CA ASP A 85 13.18 -12.58 -25.93
C ASP A 85 13.95 -11.94 -24.77
N GLU A 86 14.04 -10.60 -24.75
CA GLU A 86 14.69 -9.85 -23.67
C GLU A 86 13.86 -9.83 -22.38
N VAL A 87 12.52 -9.85 -22.51
CA VAL A 87 11.59 -9.94 -21.38
C VAL A 87 11.67 -11.34 -20.75
N GLU A 88 11.66 -12.39 -21.57
CA GLU A 88 11.76 -13.77 -21.11
C GLU A 88 13.12 -14.06 -20.46
N ALA A 89 14.23 -13.49 -20.98
CA ALA A 89 15.56 -13.59 -20.37
C ALA A 89 15.63 -12.97 -18.96
N LYS A 90 14.74 -12.04 -18.61
CA LYS A 90 14.61 -11.44 -17.27
C LYS A 90 13.68 -12.22 -16.34
N GLY A 91 13.19 -13.39 -16.76
CA GLY A 91 12.26 -14.22 -15.99
C GLY A 91 10.84 -13.66 -15.93
N LEU A 92 10.48 -12.76 -16.86
CA LEU A 92 9.16 -12.17 -16.96
C LEU A 92 8.36 -12.87 -18.07
N VAL A 93 7.03 -12.92 -17.89
CA VAL A 93 6.12 -13.43 -18.92
C VAL A 93 5.59 -12.25 -19.73
N ALA A 94 5.93 -12.20 -21.02
CA ALA A 94 5.42 -11.17 -21.92
C ALA A 94 3.92 -11.37 -22.17
N VAL A 95 3.12 -10.35 -21.88
CA VAL A 95 1.70 -10.29 -22.25
C VAL A 95 1.56 -9.19 -23.30
N VAL A 96 1.33 -9.58 -24.54
CA VAL A 96 1.06 -8.64 -25.64
C VAL A 96 -0.43 -8.30 -25.57
N VAL A 97 -0.75 -7.01 -25.37
CA VAL A 97 -2.13 -6.49 -25.37
C VAL A 97 -2.46 -5.93 -26.74
#